data_AF-C3Z043-F1
#
_entry.id   AF-C3Z043-F1
#
_cell.length_a   1.000
_cell.length_b   1.000
_cell.length_c   1.000
_cell.angle_alpha   90.00
_cell.angle_beta   90.00
_cell.angle_gamma   90.00
#
_symmetry.space_group_name_H-M   'P 1'
#
loop_
_entity.id
_entity.type
_entity.pdbx_description
1 polymer ?
#
loop_
_entity_poly.entity_id
_entity_poly.type
_entity_poly.pdbx_seq_one_letter_code
_entity_poly.pdbx_strand_id
1 'polypeptide(L)'
;MISDSQFISPPLQLFNYSDEVQEYRAHCSRILQAVGTYSCKELRAVGVKVVQPTSGYYILPNFEVLRKSLSKRGITTCTQMCEALFEEARVALMAGGPAFLRPLNEFTTRLCVIDFDGSHALKASKKLGLDVPLSEEFVKEYCGQTYDGIQALKRWVQTQLEAE
;
A
#
# COMPACT_ATOMS: atom_id res chain seq x y z
N MET A 1 42.66 7.57 28.38
CA MET A 1 41.82 6.86 27.41
C MET A 1 40.93 7.88 26.74
N ILE A 2 41.28 8.30 25.53
CA ILE A 2 40.46 9.21 24.73
C ILE A 2 39.31 8.36 24.19
N SER A 3 38.06 8.76 24.44
CA SER A 3 36.89 8.06 23.95
C SER A 3 36.86 8.08 22.42
N ASP A 4 36.54 6.95 21.79
CA ASP A 4 36.42 6.75 20.34
C ASP A 4 35.39 7.68 19.63
N SER A 5 34.74 8.58 20.37
CA SER A 5 33.74 9.52 19.86
C SER A 5 34.31 10.72 19.09
N GLN A 6 35.64 10.89 19.00
CA GLN A 6 36.25 12.07 18.38
C GLN A 6 36.70 11.90 16.92
N PHE A 7 36.56 10.71 16.32
CA PHE A 7 37.02 10.43 14.94
C PHE A 7 35.94 9.85 14.01
N ILE A 8 34.69 10.27 14.18
CA ILE A 8 33.65 10.00 13.18
C ILE A 8 33.66 11.13 12.17
N SER A 9 33.93 10.82 10.89
CA SER A 9 33.97 11.82 9.82
C SER A 9 32.63 12.56 9.69
N PRO A 10 32.60 13.84 9.26
CA PRO A 10 31.37 14.63 9.16
C PRO A 10 30.21 13.95 8.38
N PRO A 11 30.46 13.17 7.30
CA PRO A 11 29.41 12.42 6.62
C PRO A 11 28.77 11.32 7.48
N LEU A 12 29.50 10.71 8.41
CA LEU A 12 28.99 9.65 9.28
C LEU A 12 28.16 10.20 10.44
N GLN A 13 28.43 11.43 10.91
CA GLN A 13 27.59 12.10 11.91
C GLN A 13 26.16 12.37 11.40
N LEU A 14 25.98 12.55 10.09
CA LEU A 14 24.65 12.70 9.47
C LEU A 14 23.77 11.44 9.56
N PHE A 15 24.36 10.29 9.88
CA PHE A 15 23.64 9.02 10.09
C PHE A 15 23.40 8.69 11.58
N ASN A 16 23.89 9.52 12.50
CA ASN A 16 23.53 9.43 13.91
C ASN A 16 22.19 10.14 14.13
N TYR A 17 21.11 9.45 13.78
CA TYR A 17 19.76 9.91 14.06
C TYR A 17 19.53 10.00 15.57
N SER A 18 18.94 11.10 16.02
CA SER A 18 18.48 11.23 17.41
C SER A 18 17.47 10.11 17.75
N ASP A 19 17.35 9.78 19.03
CA ASP A 19 16.39 8.78 19.50
C ASP A 19 14.96 9.12 19.05
N GLU A 20 14.62 10.40 19.00
CA GLU A 20 13.34 10.89 18.48
C GLU A 20 13.13 10.52 17.00
N VAL A 21 14.14 10.68 16.15
CA VAL A 21 14.06 10.31 14.73
C VAL A 21 13.98 8.80 14.57
N GLN A 22 14.70 8.04 15.39
CA GLN A 22 14.65 6.58 15.39
C GLN A 22 13.26 6.08 15.81
N GLU A 23 12.68 6.63 16.87
CA GLU A 23 11.32 6.33 17.32
C GLU A 23 10.28 6.70 16.24
N TYR A 24 10.36 7.91 15.69
CA TYR A 24 9.48 8.35 14.61
C TYR A 24 9.52 7.38 13.43
N ARG A 25 10.73 7.02 12.96
CA ARG A 25 10.92 6.06 11.87
C ARG A 25 10.32 4.70 12.21
N ALA A 26 10.55 4.19 13.41
CA ALA A 26 10.01 2.90 13.84
C ALA A 26 8.48 2.90 13.80
N HIS A 27 7.82 3.95 14.32
CA HIS A 27 6.36 4.06 14.27
C HIS A 27 5.81 4.25 12.86
N CYS A 28 6.43 5.09 12.03
CA CYS A 28 6.02 5.23 10.63
C CYS A 28 6.16 3.92 9.86
N SER A 29 7.28 3.22 10.02
CA SER A 29 7.54 1.93 9.34
C SER A 29 6.52 0.87 9.72
N ARG A 30 6.20 0.69 11.01
CA ARG A 30 5.18 -0.31 11.43
C ARG A 30 3.77 0.05 10.97
N ILE A 31 3.41 1.34 10.87
CA ILE A 31 2.11 1.76 10.33
C ILE A 31 2.04 1.38 8.84
N LEU A 32 3.04 1.74 8.05
CA LEU A 32 3.09 1.40 6.62
C LEU A 32 3.12 -0.12 6.40
N GLN A 33 3.83 -0.85 7.25
CA GLN A 33 3.84 -2.32 7.24
C GLN A 33 2.45 -2.88 7.52
N ALA A 34 1.74 -2.37 8.53
CA ALA A 34 0.40 -2.83 8.89
C ALA A 34 -0.59 -2.60 7.74
N VAL A 35 -0.63 -1.37 7.20
CA VAL A 35 -1.53 -1.02 6.09
C VAL A 35 -1.17 -1.79 4.83
N GLY A 36 0.11 -1.85 4.44
CA GLY A 36 0.55 -2.59 3.25
C GLY A 36 0.28 -4.09 3.34
N THR A 37 0.43 -4.68 4.53
CA THR A 37 0.10 -6.09 4.78
C THR A 37 -1.39 -6.34 4.70
N TYR A 38 -2.21 -5.48 5.31
CA TYR A 38 -3.66 -5.53 5.21
C TYR A 38 -4.12 -5.43 3.75
N SER A 39 -3.63 -4.44 3.00
CA SER A 39 -3.95 -4.28 1.57
C SER A 39 -3.61 -5.54 0.76
N CYS A 40 -2.43 -6.12 0.98
CA CYS A 40 -2.03 -7.34 0.27
C CYS A 40 -2.90 -8.54 0.64
N LYS A 41 -3.23 -8.72 1.92
CA LYS A 41 -4.11 -9.79 2.40
C LYS A 41 -5.48 -9.72 1.72
N GLU A 42 -6.11 -8.56 1.74
CA GLU A 42 -7.48 -8.38 1.23
C GLU A 42 -7.56 -8.56 -0.30
N LEU A 43 -6.56 -8.08 -1.04
CA LEU A 43 -6.50 -8.26 -2.49
C LEU A 43 -6.24 -9.73 -2.88
N ARG A 44 -5.33 -10.41 -2.18
CA ARG A 44 -5.07 -11.84 -2.41
C ARG A 44 -6.29 -12.70 -2.15
N ALA A 45 -7.14 -12.32 -1.19
CA ALA A 45 -8.37 -13.04 -0.87
C ALA A 45 -9.37 -13.12 -2.04
N VAL A 46 -9.25 -12.24 -3.03
CA VAL A 46 -10.08 -12.21 -4.25
C VAL A 46 -9.30 -12.58 -5.51
N GLY A 47 -8.16 -13.26 -5.35
CA GLY A 47 -7.36 -13.79 -6.46
C GLY A 47 -6.42 -12.78 -7.13
N VAL A 48 -6.38 -11.52 -6.68
CA VAL A 48 -5.42 -10.53 -7.17
C VAL A 48 -4.02 -10.93 -6.71
N LYS A 49 -3.08 -11.01 -7.65
CA LYS A 49 -1.69 -11.34 -7.35
C LYS A 49 -0.99 -10.06 -6.92
N VAL A 50 -0.38 -10.07 -5.74
CA VAL A 50 0.41 -8.93 -5.25
C VAL A 50 1.54 -9.45 -4.38
N VAL A 51 2.72 -8.83 -4.49
CA VAL A 51 3.90 -9.15 -3.69
C VAL A 51 3.85 -8.38 -2.38
N GLN A 52 4.25 -9.02 -1.29
CA GLN A 52 4.27 -8.38 0.03
C GLN A 52 5.35 -7.27 0.01
N PRO A 53 5.02 -6.01 0.33
CA PRO A 53 6.02 -4.96 0.41
C PRO A 53 6.94 -5.21 1.60
N THR A 54 8.25 -5.05 1.39
CA THR A 54 9.26 -5.05 2.46
C THR A 54 9.56 -3.63 2.97
N SER A 55 9.23 -2.60 2.18
CA SER A 55 9.37 -1.19 2.53
C SER A 55 8.52 -0.31 1.61
N GLY A 56 8.46 0.98 1.93
CA GLY A 56 7.76 1.97 1.11
C GLY A 56 6.25 1.97 1.31
N TYR A 57 5.56 2.59 0.36
CA TYR A 57 4.13 2.89 0.45
C TYR A 57 3.38 2.62 -0.87
N TYR A 58 4.02 1.91 -1.80
CA TYR A 58 3.40 1.43 -3.03
C TYR A 58 3.43 -0.09 -3.08
N ILE A 59 2.34 -0.68 -3.56
CA ILE A 59 2.27 -2.09 -3.96
C ILE A 59 1.90 -2.18 -5.44
N LEU A 60 2.24 -3.31 -6.07
CA LEU A 60 2.02 -3.55 -7.50
C LEU A 60 1.04 -4.72 -7.71
N PRO A 61 -0.27 -4.55 -7.46
CA PRO A 61 -1.25 -5.59 -7.71
C PRO A 61 -1.44 -5.87 -9.20
N ASN A 62 -1.62 -7.15 -9.50
CA ASN A 62 -1.89 -7.72 -10.81
C ASN A 62 -3.31 -8.31 -10.80
N PHE A 63 -4.18 -7.71 -11.61
CA PHE A 63 -5.60 -8.02 -11.77
C PHE A 63 -5.87 -8.92 -12.99
N GLU A 64 -4.89 -9.68 -13.49
CA GLU A 64 -5.10 -10.60 -14.62
C GLU A 64 -6.20 -11.65 -14.35
N VAL A 65 -6.54 -11.90 -13.07
CA VAL A 65 -7.70 -12.72 -12.71
C VAL A 65 -9.00 -12.21 -13.34
N LEU A 66 -9.09 -10.91 -13.65
CA LEU A 66 -10.26 -10.28 -14.27
C LEU A 66 -10.21 -10.27 -15.80
N ARG A 67 -9.17 -10.85 -16.43
CA ARG A 67 -8.96 -10.79 -17.89
C ARG A 67 -10.20 -11.18 -18.67
N LYS A 68 -10.80 -12.30 -18.32
CA LYS A 68 -11.93 -12.89 -19.04
C LYS A 68 -13.19 -12.04 -18.88
N SER A 69 -13.55 -11.68 -17.65
CA SER A 69 -14.74 -10.88 -17.33
C SER A 69 -14.65 -9.47 -17.93
N LEU A 70 -13.51 -8.80 -17.83
CA LEU A 70 -13.32 -7.46 -18.41
C LEU A 70 -13.28 -7.47 -19.95
N SER A 71 -12.75 -8.53 -20.57
CA SER A 71 -12.75 -8.64 -22.04
C SER A 71 -14.17 -8.70 -22.63
N LYS A 72 -15.13 -9.33 -21.92
CA LYS A 72 -16.55 -9.32 -22.32
C LYS A 72 -17.17 -7.91 -22.32
N ARG A 73 -16.62 -7.00 -21.51
CA ARG A 73 -17.01 -5.60 -21.42
C ARG A 73 -16.26 -4.70 -22.42
N GLY A 74 -15.40 -5.28 -23.27
CA GLY A 74 -14.54 -4.52 -24.18
C GLY A 74 -13.34 -3.84 -23.50
N ILE A 75 -13.08 -4.14 -22.23
CA ILE A 75 -11.94 -3.60 -21.47
C ILE A 75 -10.73 -4.50 -21.73
N THR A 76 -9.74 -3.97 -22.45
CA THR A 76 -8.57 -4.74 -22.90
C THR A 76 -7.24 -4.15 -22.44
N THR A 77 -7.24 -2.90 -21.97
CA THR A 77 -6.05 -2.19 -21.48
C THR A 77 -6.15 -1.86 -20.00
N CYS A 78 -5.00 -1.70 -19.34
CA CYS A 78 -4.97 -1.33 -17.92
C CYS A 78 -5.58 0.04 -17.65
N THR A 79 -5.40 0.99 -18.57
CA THR A 79 -5.98 2.34 -18.46
C THR A 79 -7.50 2.27 -18.44
N GLN A 80 -8.12 1.53 -19.37
CA GLN A 80 -9.57 1.31 -19.38
C GLN A 80 -10.07 0.63 -18.10
N MET A 81 -9.30 -0.33 -17.57
CA MET A 81 -9.63 -0.97 -16.29
C MET A 81 -9.62 0.05 -15.14
N CYS A 82 -8.58 0.89 -15.05
CA CYS A 82 -8.49 1.93 -14.03
C CYS A 82 -9.61 2.97 -14.15
N GLU A 83 -10.01 3.34 -15.37
CA GLU A 83 -11.15 4.25 -15.63
C GLU A 83 -12.46 3.64 -15.15
N ALA A 84 -12.77 2.40 -15.55
CA ALA A 84 -13.98 1.71 -15.11
C ALA A 84 -14.03 1.55 -13.58
N LEU A 85 -12.90 1.19 -12.97
CA LEU A 85 -12.76 1.06 -11.52
C LEU A 85 -12.96 2.39 -10.80
N PHE A 86 -12.46 3.51 -11.36
CA PHE A 86 -12.69 4.84 -10.82
C PHE A 86 -14.17 5.26 -10.91
N GLU A 87 -14.82 5.01 -12.05
CA GLU A 87 -16.23 5.33 -12.26
C GLU A 87 -17.16 4.51 -11.35
N GLU A 88 -16.88 3.20 -11.22
CA GLU A 88 -17.75 2.24 -10.53
C GLU A 88 -17.47 2.14 -9.03
N ALA A 89 -16.20 2.11 -8.63
CA ALA A 89 -15.77 1.88 -7.25
C ALA A 89 -15.24 3.14 -6.56
N ARG A 90 -15.08 4.25 -7.29
CA ARG A 90 -14.53 5.53 -6.78
C ARG A 90 -13.12 5.38 -6.19
N VAL A 91 -12.34 4.43 -6.70
CA VAL A 91 -10.94 4.22 -6.32
C VAL A 91 -10.04 4.63 -7.48
N ALA A 92 -9.09 5.51 -7.23
CA ALA A 92 -8.12 5.93 -8.25
C ALA A 92 -6.87 5.05 -8.18
N LEU A 93 -6.49 4.45 -9.30
CA LEU A 93 -5.27 3.66 -9.45
C LEU A 93 -4.46 4.14 -10.64
N MET A 94 -3.13 3.99 -10.55
CA MET A 94 -2.24 4.32 -11.66
C MET A 94 -1.92 3.06 -12.46
N ALA A 95 -2.23 3.05 -13.75
CA ALA A 95 -1.91 1.93 -14.64
C ALA A 95 -0.40 1.67 -14.68
N GLY A 96 -0.02 0.39 -14.67
CA GLY A 96 1.37 -0.05 -14.78
C GLY A 96 1.96 0.26 -16.16
N GLY A 97 1.19 0.04 -17.22
CA GLY A 97 1.60 0.30 -18.59
C GLY A 97 1.02 1.62 -19.12
N PRO A 98 1.78 2.42 -19.90
CA PRO A 98 3.19 2.27 -20.22
C PRO A 98 4.12 2.93 -19.19
N ALA A 99 3.56 3.69 -18.23
CA ALA A 99 4.30 4.58 -17.32
C ALA A 99 5.35 3.88 -16.43
N PHE A 100 5.17 2.60 -16.14
CA PHE A 100 6.08 1.78 -15.33
C PHE A 100 6.70 0.62 -16.11
N LEU A 101 6.88 0.80 -17.43
CA LEU A 101 7.50 -0.19 -18.30
C LEU A 101 6.77 -1.55 -18.30
N ARG A 102 5.45 -1.53 -18.08
CA ARG A 102 4.57 -2.69 -18.24
C ARG A 102 3.83 -2.64 -19.57
N PRO A 103 3.41 -3.78 -20.14
CA PRO A 103 2.57 -3.80 -21.33
C PRO A 103 1.24 -3.06 -21.12
N LEU A 104 0.73 -2.37 -22.15
CA LEU A 104 -0.55 -1.64 -22.07
C LEU A 104 -1.74 -2.55 -21.76
N ASN A 105 -1.68 -3.78 -22.27
CA ASN A 105 -2.72 -4.77 -22.10
C ASN A 105 -2.61 -5.52 -20.77
N GLU A 106 -1.53 -5.39 -20.00
CA GLU A 106 -1.38 -6.08 -18.72
C GLU A 106 -2.07 -5.30 -17.60
N PHE A 107 -2.92 -5.96 -16.83
CA PHE A 107 -3.71 -5.36 -15.76
C PHE A 107 -2.92 -5.25 -14.44
N THR A 108 -1.75 -4.62 -14.49
CA THR A 108 -0.98 -4.25 -13.30
C THR A 108 -1.16 -2.79 -12.96
N THR A 109 -1.28 -2.47 -11.68
CA THR A 109 -1.40 -1.06 -11.23
C THR A 109 -0.37 -0.75 -10.16
N ARG A 110 0.03 0.51 -10.07
CA ARG A 110 0.79 1.04 -8.92
C ARG A 110 -0.20 1.65 -7.94
N LEU A 111 -0.37 1.00 -6.80
CA LEU A 111 -1.33 1.39 -5.76
C LEU A 111 -0.57 2.02 -4.59
N CYS A 112 -0.91 3.27 -4.24
CA CYS A 112 -0.44 3.92 -3.02
C CYS A 112 -1.28 3.46 -1.82
N VAL A 113 -0.65 2.95 -0.76
CA VAL A 113 -1.36 2.54 0.46
C VAL A 113 -1.50 3.69 1.48
N ILE A 114 -1.04 4.89 1.14
CA ILE A 114 -1.22 6.09 1.96
C ILE A 114 -2.36 6.91 1.40
N ASP A 115 -3.49 6.83 2.08
CA ASP A 115 -4.59 7.77 2.02
C ASP A 115 -5.23 7.81 3.41
N PHE A 116 -4.56 8.47 4.36
CA PHE A 116 -5.02 8.63 5.74
C PHE A 116 -4.23 9.73 6.46
N ASP A 117 -4.75 10.21 7.60
CA ASP A 117 -4.04 11.15 8.46
C ASP A 117 -2.89 10.44 9.21
N GLY A 118 -1.68 10.59 8.69
CA GLY A 118 -0.47 10.05 9.30
C GLY A 118 -0.18 10.60 10.70
N SER A 119 -0.61 11.83 11.01
CA SER A 119 -0.42 12.41 12.35
C SER A 119 -1.29 11.70 13.38
N HIS A 120 -2.53 11.37 13.01
CA HIS A 120 -3.45 10.63 13.87
C HIS A 120 -2.96 9.19 14.09
N ALA A 121 -2.61 8.48 13.02
CA ALA A 121 -2.07 7.12 13.11
C ALA A 121 -0.76 7.05 13.91
N LEU A 122 0.13 8.04 13.74
CA LEU A 122 1.37 8.11 14.49
C LEU A 122 1.15 8.27 15.99
N LYS A 123 0.24 9.17 16.41
CA LYS A 123 -0.11 9.36 17.82
C LYS A 123 -0.66 8.08 18.44
N ALA A 124 -1.54 7.37 17.74
CA ALA A 124 -2.10 6.11 18.19
C ALA A 124 -1.04 5.00 18.31
N SER A 125 -0.16 4.89 17.30
CA SER A 125 0.96 3.94 17.31
C SER A 125 1.93 4.21 18.46
N LYS A 126 2.26 5.48 18.75
CA LYS A 126 3.08 5.87 19.91
C LYS A 126 2.42 5.51 21.24
N LYS A 127 1.11 5.75 21.38
CA LYS A 127 0.35 5.42 22.60
C LYS A 127 0.34 3.91 22.89
N LEU A 128 0.31 3.06 21.87
CA LEU A 128 0.37 1.60 22.03
C LEU A 128 1.77 1.09 22.38
N GLY A 129 2.82 1.84 22.05
CA GLY A 129 4.20 1.39 22.17
C GLY A 129 4.64 0.44 21.04
N LEU A 130 5.95 0.20 20.96
CA LEU A 130 6.54 -0.61 19.89
C LEU A 130 6.35 -2.13 20.09
N ASP A 131 6.12 -2.58 21.33
CA ASP A 131 6.03 -4.02 21.67
C ASP A 131 4.70 -4.66 21.29
N VAL A 132 3.65 -3.86 21.10
CA VAL A 132 2.32 -4.34 20.70
C VAL A 132 2.22 -4.30 19.18
N PRO A 133 1.85 -5.38 18.47
CA PRO A 133 1.63 -5.33 17.03
C PRO A 133 0.39 -4.50 16.66
N LEU A 134 0.40 -3.87 15.49
CA LEU A 134 -0.78 -3.17 14.95
C LEU A 134 -1.72 -4.16 14.27
N SER A 135 -2.97 -4.22 14.73
CA SER A 135 -3.98 -5.13 14.21
C SER A 135 -4.72 -4.59 12.98
N GLU A 136 -5.62 -5.39 12.41
CA GLU A 136 -6.51 -4.91 11.35
C GLU A 136 -7.48 -3.84 11.85
N GLU A 137 -7.92 -3.93 13.10
CA GLU A 137 -8.75 -2.90 13.75
C GLU A 137 -8.01 -1.57 13.84
N PHE A 138 -6.70 -1.59 14.08
CA PHE A 138 -5.88 -0.37 14.02
C PHE A 138 -5.93 0.25 12.61
N VAL A 139 -5.77 -0.56 11.56
CA VAL A 139 -5.84 -0.07 10.16
C VAL A 139 -7.22 0.49 9.87
N LYS A 140 -8.28 -0.17 10.31
CA LYS A 140 -9.65 0.29 10.12
C LYS A 140 -9.92 1.63 10.84
N GLU A 141 -9.45 1.78 12.06
CA GLU A 141 -9.72 2.96 12.90
C GLU A 141 -8.85 4.16 12.52
N TYR A 142 -7.55 3.95 12.28
CA TYR A 142 -6.58 5.03 12.10
C TYR A 142 -6.15 5.25 10.65
N CYS A 143 -6.43 4.30 9.76
CA CYS A 143 -6.12 4.37 8.32
C CYS A 143 -7.39 4.16 7.47
N GLY A 144 -8.52 4.69 7.95
CA GLY A 144 -9.87 4.40 7.44
C GLY A 144 -10.06 4.61 5.94
N GLN A 145 -9.53 5.69 5.36
CA GLN A 145 -9.67 5.93 3.91
C GLN A 145 -8.95 4.87 3.06
N THR A 146 -7.70 4.50 3.40
CA THR A 146 -7.06 3.33 2.78
C THR A 146 -7.86 2.04 3.03
N TYR A 147 -8.37 1.81 4.24
CA TYR A 147 -9.16 0.62 4.57
C TYR A 147 -10.38 0.50 3.64
N ASP A 148 -11.16 1.58 3.53
CA ASP A 148 -12.37 1.66 2.72
C ASP A 148 -12.07 1.52 1.23
N GLY A 149 -10.99 2.15 0.75
CA GLY A 149 -10.53 2.04 -0.64
C GLY A 149 -10.16 0.60 -1.01
N ILE A 150 -9.46 -0.11 -0.13
CA ILE A 150 -9.13 -1.53 -0.34
C ILE A 150 -10.38 -2.40 -0.32
N GLN A 151 -11.33 -2.15 0.58
CA GLN A 151 -12.59 -2.89 0.61
C GLN A 151 -13.45 -2.62 -0.63
N ALA A 152 -13.50 -1.38 -1.11
CA ALA A 152 -14.18 -1.03 -2.37
C ALA A 152 -13.54 -1.74 -3.57
N LEU A 153 -12.21 -1.76 -3.64
CA LEU A 153 -11.46 -2.47 -4.66
C LEU A 153 -11.72 -3.98 -4.61
N LYS A 154 -11.70 -4.58 -3.41
CA LYS A 154 -12.03 -5.99 -3.19
C LYS A 154 -13.43 -6.35 -3.70
N ARG A 155 -14.44 -5.55 -3.33
CA ARG A 155 -15.83 -5.73 -3.79
C ARG A 155 -15.97 -5.59 -5.31
N TRP A 156 -15.26 -4.64 -5.90
CA TRP A 156 -15.28 -4.44 -7.35
C TRP A 156 -14.74 -5.67 -8.08
N VAL A 157 -13.59 -6.22 -7.63
CA VAL A 157 -13.02 -7.46 -8.18
C VAL A 157 -14.03 -8.62 -8.09
N GLN A 158 -14.68 -8.81 -6.95
CA GLN A 158 -15.69 -9.86 -6.77
C GLN A 158 -16.86 -9.71 -7.75
N THR A 159 -17.37 -8.49 -7.91
CA THR A 159 -18.46 -8.19 -8.85
C THR A 159 -18.08 -8.54 -10.29
N GLN A 160 -16.84 -8.27 -10.71
CA GLN A 160 -16.38 -8.66 -12.05
C GLN A 160 -16.27 -10.17 -12.21
N LEU A 161 -15.81 -10.89 -11.17
CA LEU A 161 -15.68 -12.35 -11.19
C LEU A 161 -17.04 -13.08 -11.20
N GLU A 162 -18.06 -12.52 -10.54
CA GLU A 162 -19.42 -13.06 -10.55
C GLU A 162 -20.13 -12.89 -11.90
N ALA A 163 -19.68 -11.94 -12.73
CA ALA A 163 -20.19 -11.70 -14.08
C ALA A 163 -19.54 -12.60 -15.17
N GLU A 164 -18.69 -13.56 -14.78
CA GLU A 164 -18.04 -14.52 -15.69
C GLU A 164 -18.94 -15.65 -16.19
#